data_AF-A0A967GRA7-F1
#
_entry.id   AF-A0A967GRA7-F1
#
_cell.length_a   1.000
_cell.length_b   1.000
_cell.length_c   1.000
_cell.angle_alpha   90.00
_cell.angle_beta   90.00
_cell.angle_gamma   90.00
#
_symmetry.space_group_name_H-M   'P 1'
#
loop_
_entity.id
_entity.type
_entity.pdbx_description
1 polymer ?
#
loop_
_entity_poly.entity_id
_entity_poly.type
_entity_poly.pdbx_seq_one_letter_code
_entity_poly.pdbx_strand_id
1 'polypeptide(L)'
;MNPISINWDHRGRLWVVEAFDYPHKIGSGDPQDRIKILEDTDRDGVADKVTVFAEGLNICTSVLPMHDGAIATDGPDMVYLRDTGGDGRADDRQVLFTGLGLRDTHACTSNLRHGFDGWVYGTV
;
A
#
# COMPACT_ATOMS: atom_id res chain seq x y z
N MET A 1 -10.16 5.68 10.75
CA MET A 1 -8.78 5.93 10.26
C MET A 1 -7.85 5.10 11.11
N ASN A 2 -7.13 4.18 10.50
CA ASN A 2 -6.13 3.33 11.17
C ASN A 2 -4.84 3.25 10.32
N PRO A 3 -4.06 4.33 10.24
CA PRO A 3 -2.85 4.37 9.42
C PRO A 3 -1.73 3.55 10.05
N ILE A 4 -1.10 2.66 9.28
CA ILE A 4 -0.04 1.78 9.81
C ILE A 4 1.27 1.79 9.02
N SER A 5 1.25 2.27 7.78
CA SER A 5 2.45 2.40 6.95
C SER A 5 2.34 3.65 6.08
N ILE A 6 3.46 4.34 5.89
CA ILE A 6 3.56 5.49 5.00
C ILE A 6 4.82 5.42 4.14
N ASN A 7 4.75 5.97 2.93
CA ASN A 7 5.91 6.18 2.05
C ASN A 7 5.70 7.41 1.16
N TRP A 8 6.78 7.99 0.65
CA TRP A 8 6.75 9.16 -0.22
C TRP A 8 7.05 8.77 -1.66
N ASP A 9 6.32 9.34 -2.62
CA ASP A 9 6.67 9.21 -4.03
C ASP A 9 7.58 10.34 -4.53
N HIS A 10 8.06 10.20 -5.76
CA HIS A 10 8.95 11.17 -6.41
C HIS A 10 8.30 12.54 -6.67
N ARG A 11 6.96 12.65 -6.56
CA ARG A 11 6.21 13.91 -6.67
C ARG A 11 6.03 14.60 -5.32
N GLY A 12 6.51 13.99 -4.22
CA GLY A 12 6.32 14.50 -2.87
C GLY A 12 4.93 14.23 -2.30
N ARG A 13 4.19 13.26 -2.83
CA ARG A 13 2.90 12.84 -2.27
C ARG A 13 3.12 11.75 -1.23
N LEU A 14 2.32 11.78 -0.15
CA LEU A 14 2.37 10.81 0.94
C LEU A 14 1.38 9.67 0.65
N TRP A 15 1.89 8.46 0.57
CA TRP A 15 1.11 7.24 0.42
C TRP A 15 0.90 6.60 1.78
N VAL A 16 -0.33 6.26 2.12
CA VAL A 16 -0.73 5.78 3.45
C VAL A 16 -1.53 4.50 3.32
N VAL A 17 -1.12 3.46 4.05
CA VAL A 17 -1.95 2.27 4.27
C VAL A 17 -2.85 2.51 5.46
N GLU A 18 -4.16 2.34 5.26
CA GLU A 18 -5.14 2.20 6.33
C GLU A 18 -5.56 0.74 6.49
N ALA A 19 -5.31 0.17 7.67
CA ALA A 19 -5.62 -1.22 7.97
C ALA A 19 -6.88 -1.32 8.83
N PHE A 20 -7.97 -1.81 8.27
CA PHE A 20 -9.22 -2.13 8.95
C PHE A 20 -9.35 -3.63 9.25
N ASP A 21 -8.70 -4.47 8.45
CA ASP A 21 -8.76 -5.93 8.58
C ASP A 21 -7.78 -6.45 9.62
N TYR A 22 -6.66 -5.76 9.86
CA TYR A 22 -5.77 -6.13 10.96
C TYR A 22 -6.42 -5.88 12.34
N PRO A 23 -6.34 -6.82 13.31
CA PRO A 23 -5.60 -8.09 13.29
C PRO A 23 -6.48 -9.33 12.99
N HIS A 24 -7.65 -9.14 12.37
CA HIS A 24 -8.61 -10.22 12.10
C HIS A 24 -8.07 -11.24 11.08
N LYS A 25 -8.67 -12.44 11.10
CA LYS A 25 -8.30 -13.50 10.16
C LYS A 25 -8.85 -13.19 8.77
N ILE A 26 -8.06 -13.50 7.76
CA ILE A 26 -8.48 -13.50 6.35
C ILE A 26 -9.79 -14.29 6.20
N GLY A 27 -10.78 -13.67 5.54
CA GLY A 27 -12.08 -14.28 5.29
C GLY A 27 -13.12 -14.12 6.40
N SER A 28 -12.86 -13.32 7.45
CA SER A 28 -13.89 -12.93 8.43
C SER A 28 -14.89 -11.89 7.91
N GLY A 29 -14.70 -11.40 6.68
CA GLY A 29 -15.55 -10.42 6.01
C GLY A 29 -14.96 -10.02 4.65
N ASP A 30 -15.59 -9.04 4.00
CA ASP A 30 -15.04 -8.40 2.80
C ASP A 30 -13.76 -7.64 3.20
N PRO A 31 -12.68 -7.71 2.40
CA PRO A 31 -11.46 -6.96 2.68
C PRO A 31 -11.72 -5.44 2.68
N GLN A 32 -11.17 -4.71 3.63
CA GLN A 32 -11.46 -3.28 3.80
C GLN A 32 -10.23 -2.38 3.82
N ASP A 33 -9.02 -2.95 3.77
CA ASP A 33 -7.80 -2.16 3.80
C ASP A 33 -7.66 -1.32 2.54
N ARG A 34 -7.04 -0.15 2.70
CA ARG A 34 -6.94 0.86 1.65
C ARG A 34 -5.58 1.51 1.60
N ILE A 35 -5.23 1.98 0.42
CA ILE A 35 -4.10 2.86 0.17
C ILE A 35 -4.64 4.22 -0.24
N LYS A 36 -4.22 5.26 0.47
CA LYS A 36 -4.52 6.66 0.16
C LYS A 36 -3.27 7.39 -0.30
N ILE A 37 -3.46 8.40 -1.15
CA ILE A 37 -2.45 9.38 -1.55
C ILE A 37 -2.90 10.72 -1.01
N LEU A 38 -2.04 11.35 -0.21
CA LEU A 38 -2.20 12.70 0.31
C LEU A 38 -1.28 13.61 -0.48
N GLU A 39 -1.84 14.67 -1.03
CA GLU A 39 -1.16 15.65 -1.89
C GLU A 39 -1.39 17.05 -1.30
N ASP A 40 -0.30 17.80 -1.20
CA ASP A 40 -0.28 19.23 -0.94
C ASP A 40 -0.14 19.93 -2.31
N THR A 41 -1.24 20.49 -2.80
CA THR A 41 -1.36 21.08 -4.13
C THR A 41 -0.99 22.56 -4.16
N ASP A 42 -1.02 23.25 -3.02
CA ASP A 42 -0.68 24.68 -2.90
C ASP A 42 0.70 24.95 -2.24
N ARG A 43 1.35 23.89 -1.76
CA ARG A 43 2.71 23.86 -1.18
C ARG A 43 2.84 24.61 0.15
N ASP A 44 1.79 24.63 0.96
CA ASP A 44 1.81 25.24 2.29
C ASP A 44 2.31 24.28 3.40
N GLY A 45 2.59 23.03 3.05
CA GLY A 45 3.02 21.98 3.97
C GLY A 45 1.88 21.16 4.58
N VAL A 46 0.63 21.41 4.18
CA VAL A 46 -0.58 20.72 4.62
C VAL A 46 -1.22 20.03 3.42
N ALA A 47 -1.54 18.74 3.57
CA ALA A 47 -2.26 18.03 2.51
C ALA A 47 -3.70 18.56 2.37
N ASP A 48 -4.03 19.12 1.20
CA ASP A 48 -5.37 19.59 0.86
C ASP A 48 -6.18 18.61 0.00
N LYS A 49 -5.51 17.60 -0.58
CA LYS A 49 -6.13 16.61 -1.44
C LYS A 49 -5.85 15.19 -0.96
N VAL A 50 -6.91 14.38 -0.92
CA VAL A 50 -6.85 12.96 -0.55
C VAL A 50 -7.50 12.12 -1.64
N THR A 51 -6.75 11.17 -2.18
CA THR A 51 -7.23 10.21 -3.17
C THR A 51 -7.15 8.80 -2.58
N VAL A 52 -8.24 8.02 -2.67
CA VAL A 52 -8.18 6.58 -2.43
C VAL A 52 -7.62 5.93 -3.69
N PHE A 53 -6.38 5.46 -3.61
CA PHE A 53 -5.69 4.83 -4.73
C PHE A 53 -6.12 3.38 -4.92
N ALA A 54 -6.17 2.61 -3.84
CA ALA A 54 -6.64 1.23 -3.86
C ALA A 54 -7.47 0.95 -2.60
N GLU A 55 -8.46 0.08 -2.73
CA GLU A 55 -9.31 -0.38 -1.64
C GLU A 55 -9.69 -1.85 -1.85
N GLY A 56 -10.21 -2.50 -0.80
CA GLY A 56 -10.52 -3.93 -0.87
C GLY A 56 -9.26 -4.81 -0.77
N LEU A 57 -8.20 -4.30 -0.15
CA LEU A 57 -7.00 -5.06 0.15
C LEU A 57 -7.19 -5.83 1.46
N ASN A 58 -6.44 -6.91 1.63
CA ASN A 58 -6.56 -7.80 2.78
C ASN A 58 -5.27 -7.79 3.61
N ILE A 59 -5.31 -7.45 4.90
CA ILE A 59 -4.12 -7.37 5.76
C ILE A 59 -2.97 -6.63 5.03
N CYS A 60 -3.29 -5.47 4.45
CA CYS A 60 -2.30 -4.61 3.84
C CYS A 60 -1.51 -3.93 4.95
N THR A 61 -0.21 -4.19 5.00
CA THR A 61 0.70 -3.68 6.03
C THR A 61 1.74 -2.71 5.46
N SER A 62 1.94 -2.69 4.14
CA SER A 62 2.93 -1.81 3.53
C SER A 62 2.59 -1.43 2.09
N VAL A 63 2.97 -0.21 1.74
CA VAL A 63 2.90 0.36 0.38
C VAL A 63 4.23 1.00 0.03
N LEU A 64 4.68 0.81 -1.20
CA LEU A 64 5.91 1.35 -1.74
C LEU A 64 5.63 1.95 -3.12
N PRO A 65 5.55 3.29 -3.24
CA PRO A 65 5.28 3.95 -4.52
C PRO A 65 6.32 3.61 -5.58
N MET A 66 5.84 3.40 -6.80
CA MET A 66 6.62 3.10 -8.00
C MET A 66 6.31 4.14 -9.08
N HIS A 67 6.79 3.92 -10.30
CA HIS A 67 6.60 4.85 -11.42
C HIS A 67 5.11 5.12 -11.74
N ASP A 68 4.35 4.08 -12.08
CA ASP A 68 2.93 4.13 -12.50
C ASP A 68 1.98 3.48 -11.48
N GLY A 69 2.39 3.41 -10.21
CA GLY A 69 1.61 2.71 -9.20
C GLY A 69 2.34 2.52 -7.87
N ALA A 70 2.11 1.39 -7.22
CA ALA A 70 2.80 1.00 -6.00
C ALA A 70 2.89 -0.52 -5.86
N ILE A 71 4.01 -0.99 -5.28
CA ILE A 71 4.07 -2.34 -4.72
C ILE A 71 3.42 -2.31 -3.33
N ALA A 72 2.56 -3.27 -3.03
CA ALA A 72 1.92 -3.39 -1.73
C ALA A 72 1.85 -4.85 -1.28
N THR A 73 1.68 -5.05 0.02
CA THR A 73 1.24 -6.33 0.58
C THR A 73 -0.29 -6.44 0.46
N ASP A 74 -0.77 -7.61 0.05
CA ASP A 74 -2.20 -7.93 -0.02
C ASP A 74 -2.38 -9.41 0.35
N GLY A 75 -2.59 -9.65 1.63
CA GLY A 75 -2.66 -10.97 2.23
C GLY A 75 -1.36 -11.76 1.95
N PRO A 76 -1.43 -12.91 1.25
CA PRO A 76 -0.25 -13.74 1.00
C PRO A 76 0.61 -13.23 -0.16
N ASP A 77 0.16 -12.18 -0.84
CA ASP A 77 0.76 -11.68 -2.06
C ASP A 77 1.53 -10.38 -1.82
N MET A 78 2.63 -10.23 -2.53
CA MET A 78 3.15 -8.91 -2.91
C MET A 78 2.59 -8.58 -4.29
N VAL A 79 1.85 -7.49 -4.36
CA VAL A 79 1.15 -7.05 -5.57
C VAL A 79 1.76 -5.77 -6.12
N TYR A 80 1.76 -5.64 -7.44
CA TYR A 80 1.92 -4.37 -8.11
C TYR A 80 0.55 -3.84 -8.52
N LEU A 81 0.19 -2.69 -7.96
CA LEU A 81 -1.06 -1.99 -8.23
C LEU A 81 -0.75 -0.78 -9.09
N ARG A 82 -1.35 -0.67 -10.28
CA ARG A 82 -1.04 0.38 -11.26
C ARG A 82 -2.26 1.20 -11.61
N ASP A 83 -2.03 2.48 -11.87
CA ASP A 83 -2.99 3.43 -12.44
C ASP A 83 -2.63 3.64 -13.91
N THR A 84 -3.26 2.87 -14.80
CA THR A 84 -2.97 2.94 -16.24
C THR A 84 -3.74 4.05 -16.95
N GLY A 85 -4.85 4.52 -16.35
CA GLY A 85 -5.68 5.62 -16.84
C GLY A 85 -5.24 7.03 -16.44
N GLY A 86 -4.41 7.17 -15.39
CA GLY A 86 -3.92 8.43 -14.86
C GLY A 86 -4.94 9.18 -13.99
N ASP A 87 -5.95 8.51 -13.44
CA ASP A 87 -7.00 9.12 -12.62
C ASP A 87 -6.68 9.10 -11.10
N GLY A 88 -5.54 8.53 -10.74
CA GLY A 88 -5.07 8.38 -9.37
C GLY A 88 -5.64 7.15 -8.66
N ARG A 89 -6.26 6.21 -9.39
CA ARG A 89 -6.78 4.94 -8.86
C ARG A 89 -6.14 3.75 -9.54
N ALA A 90 -5.85 2.72 -8.76
CA ALA A 90 -5.36 1.47 -9.30
C ALA A 90 -6.46 0.79 -10.13
N ASP A 91 -6.16 0.50 -11.40
CA ASP A 91 -7.03 -0.21 -12.33
C ASP A 91 -6.43 -1.56 -12.79
N ASP A 92 -5.17 -1.82 -12.46
CA ASP A 92 -4.48 -3.08 -12.74
C ASP A 92 -3.78 -3.64 -11.49
N ARG A 93 -3.88 -4.96 -11.30
CA ARG A 93 -3.28 -5.71 -10.21
C ARG A 93 -2.49 -6.89 -10.75
N GLN A 94 -1.19 -6.90 -10.49
CA GLN A 94 -0.29 -8.00 -10.82
C GLN A 94 0.30 -8.61 -9.55
N VAL A 95 0.24 -9.94 -9.38
CA VAL A 95 0.98 -10.61 -8.30
C VAL A 95 2.44 -10.74 -8.70
N LEU A 96 3.34 -10.13 -7.93
CA LEU A 96 4.80 -10.22 -8.13
C LEU A 96 5.39 -11.43 -7.42
N PHE A 97 4.89 -11.72 -6.23
CA PHE A 97 5.31 -12.84 -5.39
C PHE A 97 4.13 -13.30 -4.54
N THR A 98 4.05 -14.61 -4.26
CA THR A 98 3.01 -15.20 -3.41
C THR A 98 3.62 -16.19 -2.43
N GLY A 99 2.88 -16.53 -1.38
CA GLY A 99 3.31 -17.48 -0.35
C GLY A 99 3.83 -16.82 0.93
N LEU A 100 3.58 -15.52 1.12
CA LEU A 100 3.80 -14.88 2.41
C LEU A 100 2.84 -15.49 3.44
N GLY A 101 3.41 -16.01 4.54
CA GLY A 101 2.65 -16.69 5.57
C GLY A 101 1.83 -15.73 6.42
N LEU A 102 0.56 -16.05 6.65
CA LEU A 102 -0.39 -15.23 7.44
C LEU A 102 -0.95 -16.01 8.64
N ARG A 103 -0.19 -16.99 9.11
CA ARG A 103 -0.59 -17.81 10.26
C ARG A 103 -0.62 -16.98 11.54
N ASP A 104 0.28 -16.02 11.64
CA ASP A 104 0.32 -15.00 12.67
C ASP A 104 0.17 -13.64 12.00
N THR A 105 -0.99 -13.01 12.17
CA THR A 105 -1.29 -11.71 11.57
C THR A 105 -0.47 -10.58 12.17
N HIS A 106 0.20 -10.81 13.31
CA HIS A 106 1.13 -9.87 13.94
C HIS A 106 2.55 -9.92 13.35
N ALA A 107 2.90 -11.00 12.63
CA ALA A 107 4.22 -11.22 12.03
C ALA A 107 4.10 -11.32 10.50
N CYS A 108 3.32 -10.41 9.91
CA CYS A 108 3.22 -10.26 8.47
C CYS A 108 4.42 -9.49 7.91
N THR A 109 4.73 -9.74 6.63
CA THR A 109 5.67 -8.89 5.89
C THR A 109 5.23 -7.44 5.97
N SER A 110 6.17 -6.52 6.18
CA SER A 110 5.93 -5.11 6.40
C SER A 110 7.12 -4.27 5.94
N ASN A 111 6.99 -2.94 6.03
CA ASN A 111 8.08 -1.97 5.86
C ASN A 111 8.85 -2.14 4.53
N LEU A 112 8.11 -2.21 3.42
CA LEU A 112 8.69 -2.23 2.07
C LEU A 112 9.49 -0.94 1.81
N ARG A 113 10.71 -1.08 1.26
CA ARG A 113 11.61 0.04 0.96
C ARG A 113 12.44 -0.20 -0.29
N HIS A 114 12.76 0.88 -0.99
CA HIS A 114 13.84 0.90 -1.99
C HIS A 114 15.19 0.93 -1.29
N GLY A 115 16.07 0.00 -1.66
CA GLY A 115 17.49 0.09 -1.37
C GLY A 115 18.22 1.00 -2.36
N PHE A 116 19.36 1.53 -1.95
CA PHE A 116 20.23 2.35 -2.82
C PHE A 116 20.88 1.55 -3.97
N ASP A 117 20.76 0.23 -3.92
CA ASP A 117 21.22 -0.74 -4.93
C ASP A 117 20.13 -1.08 -5.98
N GLY A 118 18.95 -0.45 -5.87
CA GLY A 118 17.82 -0.69 -6.78
C GLY A 118 16.95 -1.90 -6.43
N TRP A 119 17.23 -2.59 -5.31
CA TRP A 119 16.40 -3.70 -4.85
C TRP A 119 15.27 -3.22 -3.94
N VAL A 120 14.18 -4.01 -3.90
CA VAL A 120 13.10 -3.83 -2.93
C VAL A 120 13.33 -4.74 -1.74
N TYR A 121 13.30 -4.15 -0.56
CA TYR A 121 13.48 -4.83 0.72
C TYR A 121 12.16 -4.82 1.50
N GLY A 122 11.91 -5.88 2.27
CA GLY A 122 10.82 -5.97 3.24
C GLY A 122 11.30 -6.68 4.50
N THR A 123 10.58 -6.48 5.61
CA THR A 123 10.87 -7.13 6.89
C THR A 123 9.66 -7.91 7.39
N VAL A 124 9.87 -8.78 8.37
CA VAL A 124 8.82 -9.43 9.17
C VAL A 124 9.01 -9.02 10.61
#